data_AF-A0A840J2I3-F1
#
_entry.id   AF-A0A840J2I3-F1
#
_cell.length_a   1.000
_cell.length_b   1.000
_cell.length_c   1.000
_cell.angle_alpha   90.00
_cell.angle_beta   90.00
_cell.angle_gamma   90.00
#
_symmetry.space_group_name_H-M   'P 1'
#
loop_
_entity.id
_entity.type
_entity.pdbx_description
1 polymer ?
#
loop_
_entity_poly.entity_id
_entity_poly.type
_entity_poly.pdbx_seq_one_letter_code
_entity_poly.pdbx_strand_id
1 'polypeptide(L)'
;MGYKFSLVLNRELTDEETVALKGAIRADVSFGDDTLPTDAAVAVAKLDIDDEVSPTLAESIEAAFEAVRGVEGLSVPGLSVPAQPAGPASQDAPADSEPAGSAA
;
A
#
# COMPACT_ATOMS: atom_id res chain seq x y z
N MET A 1 -1.18 9.57 12.77
CA MET A 1 -2.27 8.83 12.11
C MET A 1 -1.60 8.01 11.03
N GLY A 2 -1.45 6.71 11.24
CA GLY A 2 -0.82 5.82 10.28
C GLY A 2 -1.72 5.44 9.12
N TYR A 3 -1.11 4.94 8.06
CA TYR A 3 -1.76 4.40 6.87
C TYR A 3 -1.90 2.88 6.98
N LYS A 4 -3.08 2.38 6.68
CA LYS A 4 -3.43 0.96 6.80
C LYS A 4 -3.80 0.38 5.46
N PHE A 5 -3.09 -0.61 4.97
CA PHE A 5 -3.43 -1.25 3.70
C PHE A 5 -2.97 -2.69 3.68
N SER A 6 -3.61 -3.51 2.86
CA SER A 6 -3.27 -4.92 2.73
C SER A 6 -2.87 -5.25 1.29
N LEU A 7 -1.82 -6.04 1.13
CA LEU A 7 -1.35 -6.59 -0.14
C LEU A 7 -1.64 -8.09 -0.17
N VAL A 8 -2.27 -8.55 -1.24
CA VAL A 8 -2.46 -9.97 -1.53
C VAL A 8 -1.39 -10.38 -2.54
N LEU A 9 -0.61 -11.40 -2.20
CA LEU A 9 0.48 -11.92 -3.02
C LEU A 9 -0.03 -13.01 -3.96
N ASN A 10 0.80 -13.38 -4.95
CA ASN A 10 0.44 -14.44 -5.90
C ASN A 10 0.63 -15.87 -5.34
N ARG A 11 1.35 -16.02 -4.23
CA ARG A 11 1.69 -17.30 -3.59
C ARG A 11 1.83 -17.15 -2.08
N GLU A 12 1.90 -18.27 -1.38
CA GLU A 12 2.34 -18.31 0.02
C GLU A 12 3.80 -17.87 0.15
N LEU A 13 4.12 -17.24 1.28
CA LEU A 13 5.47 -16.84 1.62
C LEU A 13 6.17 -17.92 2.43
N THR A 14 7.44 -18.15 2.12
CA THR A 14 8.34 -18.90 3.00
C THR A 14 8.76 -18.05 4.20
N ASP A 15 9.27 -18.69 5.24
CA ASP A 15 9.83 -18.00 6.41
C ASP A 15 10.96 -17.03 6.01
N GLU A 16 11.80 -17.43 5.05
CA GLU A 16 12.92 -16.61 4.56
C GLU A 16 12.43 -15.34 3.85
N GLU A 17 11.44 -15.48 2.96
CA GLU A 17 10.83 -14.34 2.28
C GLU A 17 10.07 -13.43 3.25
N THR A 18 9.41 -14.00 4.25
CA THR A 18 8.74 -13.26 5.32
C THR A 18 9.73 -12.39 6.09
N VAL A 19 10.88 -12.96 6.48
CA VAL A 19 11.94 -12.22 7.18
C VAL A 19 12.54 -11.14 6.27
N ALA A 20 12.76 -11.44 4.98
CA ALA A 20 13.25 -10.47 4.02
C ALA A 20 12.28 -9.29 3.85
N LEU A 21 10.99 -9.56 3.73
CA LEU A 21 9.94 -8.54 3.60
C LEU A 21 9.82 -7.70 4.88
N LYS A 22 9.88 -8.31 6.07
CA LYS A 22 9.93 -7.58 7.35
C LYS A 22 11.13 -6.65 7.46
N GLY A 23 12.28 -7.07 6.93
CA GLY A 23 13.49 -6.25 6.95
C GLY A 23 13.45 -5.11 5.92
N ALA A 24 12.76 -5.30 4.80
CA ALA A 24 12.66 -4.32 3.73
C ALA A 24 11.55 -3.28 3.97
N ILE A 25 10.41 -3.69 4.53
CA ILE A 25 9.29 -2.81 4.86
C ILE A 25 9.61 -2.09 6.18
N ARG A 26 9.73 -0.76 6.15
CA ARG A 26 9.99 0.07 7.35
C ARG A 26 8.78 0.22 8.29
N ALA A 27 7.61 -0.21 7.84
CA ALA A 27 6.35 -0.16 8.58
C ALA A 27 6.13 -1.42 9.43
N ASP A 28 5.15 -1.37 10.33
CA ASP A 28 4.69 -2.58 11.00
C ASP A 28 3.94 -3.45 9.99
N VAL A 29 4.35 -4.72 9.86
CA VAL A 29 3.78 -5.63 8.87
C VAL A 29 3.40 -6.96 9.51
N SER A 30 2.14 -7.32 9.32
CA SER A 30 1.54 -8.56 9.76
C SER A 30 1.29 -9.46 8.55
N PHE A 31 1.64 -10.75 8.67
CA PHE A 31 1.44 -11.73 7.61
C PHE A 31 0.27 -12.63 8.00
N GLY A 32 -0.65 -12.84 7.07
CA GLY A 32 -1.77 -13.75 7.19
C GLY A 32 -1.90 -14.64 5.95
N ASP A 33 -2.68 -15.69 6.11
CA ASP A 33 -3.18 -16.53 5.03
C ASP A 33 -4.43 -15.89 4.39
N ASP A 34 -4.50 -15.95 3.06
CA ASP A 34 -5.65 -15.52 2.28
C ASP A 34 -5.78 -16.41 1.03
N THR A 35 -6.75 -16.14 0.16
CA THR A 35 -6.95 -16.92 -1.07
C THR A 35 -7.06 -16.00 -2.27
N LEU A 36 -6.70 -16.48 -3.47
CA LEU A 36 -6.82 -15.64 -4.64
C LEU A 36 -8.28 -15.19 -4.85
N PRO A 37 -8.52 -13.90 -5.18
CA PRO A 37 -9.87 -13.41 -5.44
C PRO A 37 -10.50 -14.09 -6.67
N THR A 38 -9.67 -14.64 -7.56
CA THR A 38 -10.10 -15.40 -8.73
C THR A 38 -10.29 -16.89 -8.45
N ASP A 39 -9.65 -17.46 -7.42
CA ASP A 39 -9.72 -18.88 -7.11
C ASP A 39 -9.46 -19.15 -5.61
N ALA A 40 -10.51 -19.52 -4.89
CA ALA A 40 -10.46 -19.76 -3.44
C ALA A 40 -9.72 -21.05 -3.04
N ALA A 41 -9.33 -21.91 -4.00
CA ALA A 41 -8.53 -23.10 -3.71
C ALA A 41 -7.03 -22.80 -3.71
N VAL A 42 -6.61 -21.62 -4.18
CA VAL A 42 -5.22 -21.19 -4.19
C VAL A 42 -4.94 -20.38 -2.92
N ALA A 43 -4.21 -21.01 -1.98
CA ALA A 43 -3.68 -20.33 -0.82
C ALA A 43 -2.61 -19.31 -1.23
N VAL A 44 -2.72 -18.11 -0.69
CA VAL A 44 -1.77 -17.02 -0.90
C VAL A 44 -1.46 -16.31 0.40
N ALA A 45 -0.33 -15.63 0.44
CA ALA A 45 -0.01 -14.77 1.56
C ALA A 45 -0.66 -13.40 1.40
N LYS A 46 -1.15 -12.87 2.52
CA LYS A 46 -1.61 -11.50 2.67
C LYS A 46 -0.74 -10.77 3.66
N LEU A 47 -0.30 -9.58 3.27
CA LEU A 47 0.43 -8.65 4.12
C LEU A 47 -0.54 -7.56 4.55
N ASP A 48 -0.68 -7.36 5.84
CA ASP A 48 -1.37 -6.22 6.43
C ASP A 48 -0.31 -5.24 6.95
N ILE A 49 -0.34 -4.01 6.43
CA ILE A 49 0.69 -3.01 6.67
C ILE A 49 0.06 -1.87 7.44
N ASP A 50 0.66 -1.56 8.59
CA ASP A 50 0.35 -0.40 9.43
C ASP A 50 1.58 0.52 9.43
N ASP A 51 1.50 1.54 8.59
CA ASP A 51 2.59 2.48 8.39
C ASP A 51 2.32 3.78 9.15
N GLU A 52 3.02 3.96 10.27
CA GLU A 52 2.98 5.21 11.06
C GLU A 52 4.17 6.15 10.77
N VAL A 53 5.06 5.78 9.85
CA VAL A 53 6.37 6.42 9.65
C VAL A 53 6.45 7.23 8.35
N SER A 54 5.77 6.77 7.31
CA SER A 54 5.75 7.39 5.99
C SER A 54 4.86 8.62 6.00
N PRO A 55 5.24 9.67 5.25
CA PRO A 55 4.49 10.92 5.23
C PRO A 55 3.19 10.80 4.43
N THR A 56 3.15 9.93 3.40
CA THR A 56 1.99 9.73 2.53
C THR A 56 1.68 8.25 2.31
N LEU A 57 0.39 7.94 2.10
CA LEU A 57 -0.05 6.59 1.73
C LEU A 57 0.64 6.09 0.46
N ALA A 58 0.83 6.96 -0.53
CA ALA A 58 1.46 6.60 -1.78
C ALA A 58 2.90 6.13 -1.55
N GLU A 59 3.68 6.86 -0.74
CA GLU A 59 5.04 6.44 -0.39
C GLU A 59 5.08 5.13 0.40
N SER A 60 4.15 4.91 1.34
CA SER A 60 4.05 3.61 2.04
C SER A 60 3.78 2.46 1.07
N ILE A 61 2.81 2.65 0.17
CA ILE A 61 2.43 1.63 -0.81
C ILE A 61 3.61 1.36 -1.74
N GLU A 62 4.23 2.39 -2.30
CA GLU A 62 5.39 2.25 -3.19
C GLU A 62 6.55 1.53 -2.51
N ALA A 63 6.87 1.87 -1.25
CA ALA A 63 7.89 1.18 -0.47
C ALA A 63 7.56 -0.30 -0.27
N ALA A 64 6.30 -0.65 0.02
CA ALA A 64 5.88 -2.03 0.15
C ALA A 64 5.94 -2.79 -1.19
N PHE A 65 5.55 -2.17 -2.30
CA PHE A 65 5.69 -2.76 -3.65
C PHE A 65 7.16 -2.94 -4.06
N GLU A 66 8.04 -2.02 -3.67
CA GLU A 66 9.48 -2.13 -3.91
C GLU A 66 10.07 -3.31 -3.11
N ALA A 67 9.70 -3.45 -1.84
CA ALA A 67 10.09 -4.59 -1.01
C ALA A 67 9.65 -5.93 -1.62
N VAL A 68 8.41 -6.02 -2.10
CA VAL A 68 7.89 -7.23 -2.78
C VAL A 68 8.63 -7.51 -4.08
N ARG A 69 8.96 -6.47 -4.87
CA ARG A 69 9.80 -6.61 -6.07
C ARG A 69 11.23 -7.06 -5.78
N GLY A 70 11.72 -6.84 -4.57
CA GLY A 70 13.03 -7.35 -4.12
C GLY A 70 13.08 -8.87 -3.97
N VAL A 71 11.92 -9.54 -3.92
CA VAL A 71 11.82 -11.00 -3.82
C VAL A 71 11.51 -11.61 -5.18
N GLU A 72 12.39 -12.48 -5.67
CA GLU A 72 12.26 -13.03 -7.02
C GLU A 72 11.03 -13.94 -7.17
N GLY A 73 10.24 -13.67 -8.20
CA GLY A 73 9.01 -14.41 -8.50
C GLY A 73 7.82 -14.03 -7.63
N LEU A 74 7.93 -13.02 -6.77
CA LEU A 74 6.80 -12.45 -6.04
C LEU A 74 6.09 -11.37 -6.86
N SER A 75 4.77 -11.30 -6.69
CA SER A 75 3.93 -10.28 -7.32
C SER A 75 2.71 -10.01 -6.46
N VAL A 76 2.15 -8.80 -6.60
CA VAL A 76 0.97 -8.34 -5.86
C VAL A 76 -0.24 -8.30 -6.80
N PRO A 77 -0.99 -9.40 -6.95
CA PRO A 77 -2.23 -9.42 -7.73
C PRO A 77 -3.34 -8.56 -7.12
N GLY A 78 -3.32 -8.29 -5.81
CA GLY A 78 -4.37 -7.55 -5.12
C GLY A 78 -3.83 -6.52 -4.14
N LEU A 79 -4.40 -5.31 -4.18
CA LEU A 79 -4.19 -4.26 -3.18
C LEU A 79 -5.54 -3.87 -2.61
N SER A 80 -5.68 -3.94 -1.29
CA SER A 80 -6.85 -3.45 -0.57
C SER A 80 -6.47 -2.27 0.29
N VAL A 81 -7.07 -1.11 0.02
CA VAL A 81 -6.89 0.10 0.82
C VAL A 81 -8.22 0.43 1.49
N PRO A 82 -8.40 0.14 2.79
CA PRO A 82 -9.59 0.56 3.52
C PRO A 82 -9.68 2.09 3.55
N ALA A 83 -10.85 2.63 3.91
CA ALA A 83 -11.04 4.06 4.08
C ALA A 83 -10.01 4.58 5.10
N GLN A 84 -9.03 5.34 4.60
CA GLN A 84 -7.99 5.91 5.45
C GLN A 84 -8.61 7.00 6.32
N PRO A 85 -8.14 7.19 7.57
CA PRO A 85 -8.38 8.46 8.24
C PRO A 85 -7.88 9.55 7.29
N ALA A 86 -8.68 10.59 7.08
CA ALA A 86 -8.32 11.67 6.14
C ALA A 86 -6.96 12.27 6.53
N GLY A 87 -5.88 11.76 5.93
CA GLY A 87 -4.57 12.38 5.91
C GLY A 87 -4.70 13.75 5.25
N PRO A 88 -3.76 14.67 5.50
CA PRO A 88 -3.92 16.08 5.16
C PRO A 88 -4.39 16.15 3.71
N ALA A 89 -5.55 16.75 3.51
CA ALA A 89 -6.13 16.91 2.20
C ALA A 89 -4.99 17.34 1.28
N SER A 90 -4.68 16.53 0.25
CA SER A 90 -4.05 17.10 -0.93
C SER A 90 -4.86 18.35 -1.18
N GLN A 91 -4.18 19.50 -1.07
CA GLN A 91 -4.76 20.80 -1.32
C GLN A 91 -5.17 20.72 -2.79
N ASP A 92 -6.37 20.21 -3.00
CA ASP A 92 -7.17 20.36 -4.18
C ASP A 92 -7.23 21.87 -4.31
N ALA A 93 -6.35 22.39 -5.16
CA ALA A 93 -6.45 23.75 -5.58
C ALA A 93 -7.70 23.78 -6.46
N PRO A 94 -8.81 24.40 -6.04
CA PRO A 94 -9.52 25.15 -7.03
C PRO A 94 -8.57 26.29 -7.37
N ALA A 95 -7.82 26.13 -8.47
CA ALA A 95 -7.50 27.29 -9.29
C ALA A 95 -8.86 27.80 -9.82
N ASP A 96 -9.65 28.39 -8.92
CA ASP A 96 -10.86 29.10 -9.29
C ASP A 96 -10.41 30.26 -10.17
N SER A 97 -11.01 30.26 -11.34
CA SER A 97 -10.60 31.03 -12.49
C SER A 97 -11.02 32.49 -12.30
N GLU A 98 -10.06 33.41 -12.24
CA GLU A 98 -10.33 34.82 -12.54
C GLU A 98 -9.56 35.26 -13.79
N PRO A 99 -10.15 35.17 -15.00
CA PRO A 99 -9.73 35.98 -16.11
C PRO A 99 -10.39 37.37 -16.02
N ALA A 100 -9.54 38.39 -15.96
CA ALA A 100 -9.68 39.70 -16.59
C ALA A 100 -10.87 40.62 -16.20
N GLY A 101 -10.52 41.69 -15.48
CA GLY A 101 -10.75 43.06 -15.95
C GLY A 101 -12.11 43.71 -15.66
N SER A 102 -12.13 44.59 -14.65
CA SER A 102 -12.95 45.82 -14.73
C SER A 102 -12.51 46.90 -13.74
N ALA A 103 -12.27 48.08 -14.33
CA ALA A 103 -12.55 49.43 -13.83
C ALA A 103 -11.74 49.98 -12.63
N ALA A 104 -10.82 50.90 -12.92
CA ALA A 104 -11.05 52.35 -12.79
C ALA A 104 -9.91 53.15 -13.44
#